data_AF-A0A1B6HAC0-F1
#
_entry.id   AF-A0A1B6HAC0-F1
#
_cell.length_a   1.000
_cell.length_b   1.000
_cell.length_c   1.000
_cell.angle_alpha   90.00
_cell.angle_beta   90.00
_cell.angle_gamma   90.00
#
_symmetry.space_group_name_H-M   'P 1'
#
loop_
_entity.id
_entity.type
_entity.pdbx_description
1 polymer ?
#
loop_
_entity_poly.entity_id
_entity_poly.type
_entity_poly.pdbx_seq_one_letter_code
_entity_poly.pdbx_strand_id
1 'polypeptide(L)'
;SDGKQLPRPIIVRFTTYRQRQQVYASKKKLKGSGVTIREDLTARMMEVFRAAVAQHGPRNTCTLDGRVLWVDRGGRKGVGTRLADLASISTGTKFGWNRQRTVPCIHRCTLSLCSRTISSLRP
;
A
#
# COMPACT_ATOMS: atom_id res chain seq x y z
N SER A 1 -17.00 22.31 -11.86
CA SER A 1 -16.35 21.02 -12.19
C SER A 1 -15.21 21.29 -13.15
N ASP A 2 -14.03 21.60 -12.63
CA ASP A 2 -12.88 21.94 -13.46
C ASP A 2 -12.42 20.70 -14.22
N GLY A 3 -12.59 20.68 -15.54
CA GLY A 3 -12.35 19.54 -16.45
C GLY A 3 -10.88 19.13 -16.58
N LYS A 4 -10.17 18.92 -15.48
CA LYS A 4 -8.78 18.53 -15.44
C LYS A 4 -8.64 17.08 -15.91
N GLN A 5 -8.18 16.90 -17.15
CA GLN A 5 -7.94 15.57 -17.72
C GLN A 5 -6.88 14.84 -16.89
N LEU A 6 -7.24 13.67 -16.35
CA LEU A 6 -6.30 12.81 -15.65
C LEU A 6 -5.38 12.11 -16.68
N PRO A 7 -4.07 12.01 -16.40
CA PRO A 7 -3.16 11.29 -17.28
C PRO A 7 -3.56 9.80 -17.33
N ARG A 8 -3.40 9.18 -18.51
CA ARG A 8 -3.69 7.75 -18.68
C ARG A 8 -2.70 6.92 -17.84
N PRO A 9 -3.15 5.87 -17.14
CA PRO A 9 -2.25 4.95 -16.45
C PRO A 9 -1.29 4.25 -17.43
N ILE A 10 -0.05 4.04 -17.00
CA ILE A 10 0.98 3.31 -17.77
C ILE A 10 1.04 1.88 -17.23
N ILE A 11 0.89 0.89 -18.12
CA ILE A 11 1.06 -0.53 -17.79
C ILE A 11 2.52 -0.92 -18.06
N VAL A 12 3.20 -1.45 -17.05
CA VAL A 12 4.61 -1.85 -17.15
C VAL A 12 4.73 -3.34 -16.94
N ARG A 13 5.30 -4.04 -17.93
CA ARG A 13 5.68 -5.45 -17.82
C ARG A 13 7.18 -5.53 -17.51
N PHE A 14 7.53 -6.10 -16.36
CA PHE A 14 8.92 -6.35 -16.00
C PHE A 14 9.45 -7.61 -16.68
N THR A 15 10.70 -7.58 -17.15
CA THR A 15 11.37 -8.74 -17.74
C THR A 15 11.67 -9.80 -16.68
N THR A 16 12.05 -9.37 -15.46
CA THR A 16 12.38 -10.28 -14.36
C THR A 16 11.64 -9.92 -13.08
N TYR A 17 11.36 -10.95 -12.28
CA TYR A 17 10.79 -10.79 -10.95
C TYR A 17 11.68 -9.96 -10.01
N ARG A 18 13.00 -10.09 -10.13
CA ARG A 18 13.97 -9.34 -9.31
C ARG A 18 13.87 -7.83 -9.55
N GLN A 19 13.75 -7.40 -10.81
CA GLN A 19 13.56 -5.98 -11.15
C GLN A 19 12.25 -5.45 -10.57
N ARG A 20 11.16 -6.23 -10.69
CA ARG A 20 9.88 -5.88 -10.07
C ARG A 20 10.06 -5.66 -8.57
N GLN A 21 10.68 -6.61 -7.85
CA GLN A 21 10.92 -6.47 -6.41
C GLN A 21 11.73 -5.21 -6.06
N GLN A 22 12.79 -4.90 -6.81
CA GLN A 22 13.60 -3.70 -6.58
C GLN A 22 12.79 -2.41 -6.70
N VAL A 23 11.89 -2.33 -7.70
CA VAL A 23 10.98 -1.20 -7.89
C VAL A 23 9.99 -1.11 -6.72
N TYR A 24 9.35 -2.21 -6.34
CA TYR A 24 8.37 -2.23 -5.25
C TYR A 24 9.01 -1.96 -3.88
N ALA A 25 10.24 -2.38 -3.64
CA ALA A 25 11.01 -2.04 -2.43
C ALA A 25 11.35 -0.55 -2.37
N SER A 26 11.64 0.06 -3.52
CA SER A 26 12.04 1.46 -3.63
C SER A 26 10.86 2.43 -3.82
N LYS A 27 9.64 1.95 -4.05
CA LYS A 27 8.45 2.79 -4.35
C LYS A 27 8.14 3.87 -3.31
N LYS A 28 8.61 3.69 -2.07
CA LYS A 28 8.51 4.70 -0.99
C LYS A 28 9.18 6.03 -1.35
N LYS A 29 10.17 6.02 -2.26
CA LYS A 29 10.87 7.21 -2.75
C LYS A 29 9.97 8.11 -3.60
N LEU A 30 8.81 7.63 -4.06
CA LEU A 30 7.82 8.38 -4.84
C LEU A 30 6.81 9.14 -3.96
N LYS A 31 6.96 9.11 -2.63
CA LYS A 31 6.13 9.94 -1.76
C LYS A 31 6.39 11.42 -2.07
N GLY A 32 5.32 12.18 -2.29
CA GLY A 32 5.39 13.60 -2.63
C GLY A 32 5.50 13.92 -4.13
N SER A 33 5.77 12.94 -5.00
CA SER A 33 5.84 13.18 -6.45
C SER A 33 4.48 13.19 -7.15
N GLY A 34 3.40 12.81 -6.46
CA GLY A 34 2.07 12.64 -7.07
C GLY A 34 1.93 11.38 -7.93
N VAL A 35 2.98 10.56 -8.06
CA VAL A 35 2.96 9.30 -8.82
C VAL A 35 2.72 8.12 -7.90
N THR A 36 1.83 7.20 -8.30
CA THR A 36 1.55 5.97 -7.56
C THR A 36 1.85 4.73 -8.39
N ILE A 37 2.58 3.77 -7.79
CA ILE A 37 2.78 2.43 -8.36
C ILE A 37 1.85 1.47 -7.63
N ARG A 38 0.99 0.78 -8.40
CA ARG A 38 0.07 -0.26 -7.91
C ARG A 38 0.36 -1.57 -8.63
N GLU A 39 0.18 -2.68 -7.93
CA GLU A 39 0.22 -4.00 -8.55
C GLU A 39 -1.05 -4.19 -9.39
N ASP A 40 -0.88 -4.84 -10.54
CA ASP A 40 -2.01 -5.37 -11.27
C ASP A 40 -2.47 -6.66 -10.57
N LEU A 41 -3.66 -6.61 -10.02
CA LEU A 41 -4.24 -7.71 -9.23
C LEU A 41 -5.33 -8.38 -10.06
N THR A 42 -5.39 -9.70 -9.95
CA THR A 42 -6.56 -10.45 -10.46
C THR A 42 -7.84 -9.95 -9.78
N ALA A 43 -8.99 -10.10 -10.45
CA ALA A 43 -10.29 -9.66 -9.93
C ALA A 43 -10.56 -10.17 -8.50
N ARG A 44 -10.25 -11.44 -8.25
CA ARG A 44 -10.36 -12.06 -6.92
C ARG A 44 -9.47 -11.37 -5.87
N MET A 45 -8.23 -11.05 -6.20
CA MET A 45 -7.32 -10.38 -5.26
C MET A 45 -7.71 -8.91 -5.05
N MET A 46 -8.26 -8.27 -6.08
CA MET A 46 -8.82 -6.92 -5.98
C MET A 46 -9.99 -6.89 -4.99
N GLU A 47 -10.84 -7.91 -4.98
CA GLU A 47 -11.94 -8.04 -4.02
C GLU A 47 -11.42 -8.15 -2.58
N VAL A 48 -10.45 -9.04 -2.34
CA VAL A 48 -9.79 -9.18 -1.02
C VAL A 48 -9.14 -7.86 -0.61
N PHE A 49 -8.48 -7.16 -1.53
CA PHE A 49 -7.85 -5.87 -1.25
C PHE A 49 -8.88 -4.81 -0.88
N ARG A 50 -10.01 -4.72 -1.60
CA ARG A 50 -11.10 -3.78 -1.30
C ARG A 50 -11.71 -4.06 0.07
N ALA A 51 -11.96 -5.34 0.41
CA ALA A 51 -12.45 -5.74 1.72
C ALA A 51 -11.45 -5.37 2.85
N ALA A 52 -10.16 -5.64 2.65
CA ALA A 52 -9.12 -5.27 3.60
C ALA A 52 -8.99 -3.75 3.77
N VAL A 53 -9.14 -2.97 2.69
CA VAL A 53 -9.17 -1.50 2.75
C VAL A 53 -10.40 -1.00 3.49
N ALA A 54 -11.56 -1.61 3.31
CA ALA A 54 -12.77 -1.25 4.04
C ALA A 54 -12.62 -1.50 5.55
N GLN A 55 -11.98 -2.61 5.95
CA GLN A 55 -11.82 -3.00 7.35
C GLN A 55 -10.67 -2.25 8.07
N HIS A 56 -9.51 -2.13 7.43
CA HIS A 56 -8.28 -1.60 8.07
C HIS A 56 -7.89 -0.20 7.59
N GLY A 57 -8.51 0.28 6.52
CA GLY A 57 -8.20 1.56 5.88
C GLY A 57 -7.06 1.47 4.85
N PRO A 58 -7.03 2.38 3.87
CA PRO A 58 -6.08 2.33 2.75
C PRO A 58 -4.61 2.58 3.16
N ARG A 59 -4.38 3.21 4.31
CA ARG A 59 -3.01 3.46 4.82
C ARG A 59 -2.40 2.24 5.52
N ASN A 60 -3.25 1.34 6.00
CA ASN A 60 -2.82 0.14 6.73
C ASN A 60 -2.83 -1.11 5.86
N THR A 61 -3.26 -1.00 4.61
CA THR A 61 -3.38 -2.11 3.67
C THR A 61 -2.49 -1.88 2.46
N CYS A 62 -1.74 -2.90 2.04
CA CYS A 62 -0.94 -2.85 0.84
C CYS A 62 -0.86 -4.23 0.17
N THR A 63 -0.48 -4.25 -1.11
CA THR A 63 -0.18 -5.50 -1.80
C THR A 63 1.31 -5.70 -1.98
N LEU A 64 1.71 -6.96 -1.97
CA LEU A 64 3.05 -7.42 -2.31
C LEU A 64 2.97 -8.81 -2.91
N ASP A 65 3.52 -8.97 -4.11
CA ASP A 65 3.60 -10.25 -4.81
C ASP A 65 2.24 -10.95 -4.96
N GLY A 66 1.19 -10.16 -5.23
CA GLY A 66 -0.17 -10.68 -5.44
C GLY A 66 -0.88 -11.13 -4.16
N ARG A 67 -0.31 -10.84 -2.99
CA ARG A 67 -0.95 -11.06 -1.68
C ARG A 67 -1.37 -9.72 -1.08
N VAL A 68 -2.43 -9.75 -0.29
CA VAL A 68 -2.90 -8.58 0.46
C VAL A 68 -2.32 -8.64 1.86
N LEU A 69 -1.71 -7.56 2.31
CA LEU A 69 -1.15 -7.39 3.64
C LEU A 69 -1.86 -6.24 4.32
N TRP A 70 -2.11 -6.38 5.61
CA TRP A 70 -2.70 -5.31 6.41
C TRP A 70 -2.10 -5.21 7.79
N VAL A 71 -2.35 -4.07 8.44
CA VAL A 71 -2.07 -3.85 9.86
C VAL A 71 -3.38 -3.52 10.55
N ASP A 72 -3.73 -4.34 11.53
CA ASP A 72 -4.88 -4.14 12.39
C ASP A 72 -4.67 -2.93 13.33
N ARG A 73 -5.74 -2.42 13.93
CA ARG A 73 -5.69 -1.31 14.90
C ARG A 73 -4.78 -1.63 16.08
N GLY A 74 -4.72 -2.90 16.50
CA GLY A 74 -3.80 -3.40 17.53
C GLY A 74 -2.33 -3.55 17.08
N GLY A 75 -1.96 -3.09 15.87
CA GLY A 75 -0.60 -3.19 15.35
C GLY A 75 -0.22 -4.59 14.85
N ARG A 76 -1.14 -5.56 14.92
CA ARG A 76 -0.93 -6.91 14.38
C ARG A 76 -0.92 -6.86 12.86
N LYS A 77 0.00 -7.58 12.26
CA LYS A 77 0.13 -7.67 10.81
C LYS A 77 -0.55 -8.94 10.32
N GLY A 78 -1.33 -8.84 9.26
CA GLY A 78 -1.97 -9.98 8.60
C GLY A 78 -1.57 -10.06 7.13
N VAL A 79 -1.70 -11.26 6.57
CA VAL A 79 -1.52 -11.53 5.14
C VAL A 79 -2.65 -12.47 4.72
N GLY A 80 -3.24 -12.21 3.56
CA GLY A 80 -4.39 -12.94 3.06
C GLY A 80 -4.38 -13.05 1.55
N THR A 81 -4.95 -14.15 1.09
CA THR A 81 -5.20 -14.47 -0.32
C THR A 81 -6.67 -14.78 -0.58
N ARG A 82 -7.46 -14.96 0.48
CA ARG A 82 -8.88 -15.24 0.47
C ARG A 82 -9.61 -14.25 1.37
N LEU A 83 -10.90 -14.08 1.13
CA LEU A 83 -11.74 -13.22 1.97
C LEU A 83 -11.82 -13.70 3.42
N ALA A 84 -11.82 -15.02 3.63
CA ALA A 84 -11.87 -15.62 4.97
C ALA A 84 -10.65 -15.24 5.84
N ASP A 85 -9.49 -14.96 5.24
CA ASP A 85 -8.28 -14.58 5.95
C ASP A 85 -8.42 -13.21 6.65
N LEU A 86 -9.40 -12.39 6.22
CA LEU A 86 -9.72 -11.10 6.83
C LEU A 86 -10.57 -11.22 8.10
N ALA A 87 -11.31 -12.33 8.24
CA ALA A 87 -12.18 -12.59 9.38
C ALA A 87 -11.41 -13.06 10.63
N SER A 88 -10.23 -13.65 10.46
CA SER A 88 -9.41 -14.20 11.54
C SER A 88 -8.61 -13.13 12.28
N ILE A 89 -9.29 -12.26 13.03
CA ILE A 89 -8.64 -11.34 13.97
C ILE A 89 -9.40 -11.39 15.31
N SER A 90 -9.42 -12.57 15.93
CA SER A 90 -9.67 -12.73 17.38
C SER A 90 -8.70 -13.70 18.06
N THR A 91 -8.00 -14.57 17.32
CA THR A 91 -7.00 -15.49 17.90
C THR A 91 -5.63 -15.30 17.25
N GLY A 92 -4.63 -14.99 18.08
CA GLY A 92 -3.30 -14.60 17.63
C GLY A 92 -2.56 -15.74 16.95
N THR A 93 -2.35 -15.62 15.63
CA THR A 93 -1.27 -16.34 14.95
C THR A 93 -0.15 -15.35 14.67
N LYS A 94 0.91 -15.39 15.48
CA LYS A 94 2.14 -14.64 15.23
C LYS A 94 2.92 -15.36 14.13
N PHE A 95 2.81 -14.92 12.88
CA PHE A 95 3.74 -15.37 11.85
C PHE A 95 5.03 -14.53 11.92
N GLY A 96 6.16 -15.21 12.11
CA GLY A 96 7.47 -14.60 12.24
C GLY A 96 7.90 -13.87 10.98
N TRP A 97 7.91 -12.54 11.03
CA TRP A 97 8.61 -11.73 10.05
C TRP A 97 10.09 -11.65 10.43
N ASN A 98 10.96 -12.14 9.56
CA ASN A 98 12.39 -11.89 9.67
C ASN A 98 12.63 -10.37 9.60
N ARG A 99 13.29 -9.79 10.62
CA ARG A 99 13.44 -8.33 10.87
C ARG A 99 14.10 -7.53 9.73
N GLN A 100 14.65 -8.20 8.71
CA GLN A 100 15.37 -7.58 7.61
C GLN A 100 14.45 -7.03 6.48
N ARG A 101 13.14 -7.32 6.49
CA ARG A 101 12.19 -6.78 5.50
C ARG A 101 11.23 -5.81 6.16
N THR A 102 11.64 -4.54 6.25
CA THR A 102 10.69 -3.45 6.51
C THR A 102 9.62 -3.49 5.42
N VAL A 103 8.34 -3.69 5.79
CA VAL A 103 7.23 -3.46 4.86
C VAL A 103 7.30 -1.99 4.43
N PRO A 104 7.63 -1.69 3.16
CA PRO A 104 7.92 -0.31 2.75
C PRO A 104 6.68 0.59 2.77
N CYS A 105 5.49 -0.01 2.96
CA CYS A 105 4.21 0.64 2.75
C CYS A 105 3.47 1.03 4.03
N ILE A 106 3.74 0.39 5.18
CA ILE A 106 2.91 0.51 6.40
C ILE A 106 3.68 1.16 7.57
N HIS A 107 4.60 2.07 7.27
CA HIS A 107 5.10 2.97 8.30
C HIS A 107 4.07 4.06 8.53
N ARG A 108 3.47 4.02 9.73
CA ARG A 108 2.80 5.15 10.40
C ARG A 108 3.56 6.43 10.06
N CYS A 109 2.97 7.30 9.25
CA CYS A 109 3.33 8.70 9.29
C CYS A 109 2.89 9.18 10.67
N THR A 110 3.79 9.14 11.66
CA THR A 110 3.64 9.95 12.85
C THR A 110 3.59 11.39 12.37
N LEU A 111 2.42 12.02 12.51
CA LEU A 111 2.24 13.45 12.42
C LEU A 111 3.28 14.12 13.32
N SER A 112 4.32 14.65 12.72
CA SER A 112 5.19 15.65 13.30
C SER A 112 5.83 16.38 12.12
N LEU A 113 5.57 17.68 12.05
CA LEU A 113 6.02 18.64 11.03
C LEU A 113 5.35 18.57 9.66
N CYS A 114 4.22 19.28 9.55
CA CYS A 114 4.02 20.29 8.51
C CYS A 114 2.77 21.13 8.84
N SER A 115 2.89 21.93 9.90
CA SER A 115 2.17 23.21 9.96
C SER A 115 3.10 24.26 9.36
N ARG A 116 2.54 25.24 8.63
CA ARG A 116 3.19 26.42 7.97
C ARG A 116 3.53 26.17 6.49
N THR A 117 3.15 26.98 5.50
CA THR A 117 2.29 28.16 5.37
C THR A 117 1.96 28.27 3.88
N ILE A 118 0.70 28.48 3.51
CA ILE A 118 0.34 28.96 2.17
C ILE A 118 0.54 30.48 2.21
N SER A 119 1.60 30.99 1.60
CA SER A 119 1.65 32.40 1.17
C SER A 119 2.81 32.62 0.22
N SER A 120 2.51 33.34 -0.86
CA SER A 120 3.40 33.89 -1.89
C SER A 120 3.96 32.91 -2.91
N LEU A 121 3.35 32.93 -4.10
CA LEU A 121 3.99 33.15 -5.40
C LEU A 121 2.91 32.97 -6.49
N ARG A 122 2.23 34.09 -6.79
CA ARG A 122 1.77 34.39 -8.15
C ARG A 122 2.70 35.49 -8.68
N PRO A 123 2.93 35.52 -10.00
CA PRO A 123 4.00 36.31 -10.64
C PRO A 123 3.89 37.80 -10.37
#